data_AF-A0A7C9A706-F1
#
_entry.id   AF-A0A7C9A706-F1
#
_cell.length_a   1.000
_cell.length_b   1.000
_cell.length_c   1.000
_cell.angle_alpha   90.00
_cell.angle_beta   90.00
_cell.angle_gamma   90.00
#
_symmetry.space_group_name_H-M   'P 1'
#
loop_
_entity.id
_entity.type
_entity.pdbx_description
1 polymer ?
#
loop_
_entity_poly.entity_id
_entity_poly.type
_entity_poly.pdbx_seq_one_letter_code
_entity_poly.pdbx_strand_id
1 'polypeptide(L)'
;NVLMITGGQFLSYLVNLAFTEVPGTWRWMLGVSGVPALIQFFCMLFLPESPRWLYLKQDKAKAVAVLSKIYDPYRLEDEVDLLAAGAEEERLRPKPGVWDVFRNKEIRLAFLVGGGLQACQQFTGINTVMYYSPTIVQMAGFHSNQLALQLSLIVAALNAAGTIAGIYLIDHMGRRP
;
A
#
# COMPACT_ATOMS: atom_id res chain seq x y z
N ASN A 1 -2.48 -0.73 4.65
CA ASN A 1 -1.69 -0.75 3.39
C ASN A 1 -0.41 -1.57 3.46
N VAL A 2 0.55 -1.27 4.34
CA VAL A 2 1.84 -2.01 4.36
C VAL A 2 1.66 -3.52 4.54
N LEU A 3 0.72 -3.96 5.38
CA LEU A 3 0.40 -5.37 5.59
C LEU A 3 -0.12 -6.09 4.34
N MET A 4 -0.86 -5.41 3.46
CA MET A 4 -1.32 -5.98 2.19
C MET A 4 -0.17 -6.09 1.18
N ILE A 5 0.79 -5.15 1.21
CA ILE A 5 1.96 -5.17 0.33
C ILE A 5 2.87 -6.35 0.72
N THR A 6 3.20 -6.49 2.01
CA THR A 6 4.07 -7.56 2.50
C THR A 6 3.38 -8.93 2.42
N GLY A 7 2.08 -8.98 2.70
CA GLY A 7 1.26 -10.18 2.49
C GLY A 7 1.19 -10.61 1.02
N GLY A 8 1.02 -9.66 0.09
CA GLY A 8 1.04 -9.92 -1.34
C GLY A 8 2.41 -10.44 -1.83
N GLN A 9 3.50 -9.86 -1.31
CA GLN A 9 4.86 -10.32 -1.60
C GLN A 9 5.12 -11.74 -1.08
N PHE A 10 4.65 -12.05 0.14
CA PHE A 10 4.73 -13.40 0.70
C PHE A 10 3.92 -14.41 -0.14
N LEU A 11 2.69 -14.07 -0.52
CA LEU A 11 1.84 -14.91 -1.37
C LEU A 11 2.49 -15.15 -2.74
N SER A 12 3.11 -14.11 -3.33
CA SER A 12 3.86 -14.24 -4.58
C SER A 12 5.01 -15.23 -4.47
N TYR A 13 5.75 -15.24 -3.35
CA TYR A 13 6.81 -16.23 -3.13
C TYR A 13 6.25 -17.65 -2.96
N LEU A 14 5.11 -17.81 -2.31
CA LEU A 14 4.45 -19.10 -2.13
C LEU A 14 3.96 -19.68 -3.48
N VAL A 15 3.38 -18.83 -4.34
CA VAL A 15 3.03 -19.19 -5.71
C VAL A 15 4.27 -19.56 -6.52
N ASN A 16 5.34 -18.75 -6.45
CA ASN A 16 6.59 -19.06 -7.15
C ASN A 16 7.17 -20.42 -6.74
N LEU A 17 7.12 -20.77 -5.44
CA LEU A 17 7.57 -22.06 -4.93
C LEU A 17 6.71 -23.22 -5.45
N ALA A 18 5.38 -23.07 -5.47
CA ALA A 18 4.47 -24.11 -5.92
C ALA A 18 4.61 -24.44 -7.42
N PHE A 19 4.99 -23.45 -8.24
CA PHE A 19 5.14 -23.63 -9.69
C PHE A 19 6.55 -24.01 -10.14
N THR A 20 7.55 -24.03 -9.24
CA THR A 20 8.96 -24.30 -9.60
C THR A 20 9.20 -25.66 -10.27
N GLU A 21 8.35 -26.67 -10.03
CA GLU A 21 8.51 -28.02 -10.57
C GLU A 21 7.80 -28.25 -11.93
N VAL A 22 7.10 -27.24 -12.46
CA VAL A 22 6.33 -27.36 -13.72
C VAL A 22 7.10 -26.77 -14.90
N PRO A 23 7.25 -27.49 -16.04
CA PRO A 23 7.90 -26.95 -17.24
C PRO A 23 7.06 -25.79 -17.84
N GLY A 24 7.70 -24.65 -18.12
CA GLY A 24 7.01 -23.40 -18.54
C GLY A 24 6.71 -22.39 -17.42
N THR A 25 7.44 -22.54 -16.32
CA THR A 25 7.32 -21.93 -14.97
C THR A 25 7.03 -20.42 -14.95
N TRP A 26 7.76 -19.61 -15.72
CA TRP A 26 7.68 -18.15 -15.63
C TRP A 26 6.34 -17.56 -16.12
N ARG A 27 5.67 -18.23 -17.08
CA ARG A 27 4.39 -17.77 -17.64
C ARG A 27 3.26 -17.92 -16.64
N TRP A 28 3.26 -19.02 -15.89
CA TRP A 28 2.27 -19.29 -14.84
C TRP A 28 2.51 -18.43 -13.60
N MET A 29 3.77 -18.19 -13.22
CA MET A 29 4.13 -17.26 -12.14
C MET A 29 3.57 -15.84 -12.37
N LEU A 30 3.70 -15.31 -13.59
CA LEU A 30 3.11 -14.02 -13.95
C LEU A 30 1.59 -14.12 -14.18
N GLY A 31 1.11 -15.21 -14.79
CA GLY A 31 -0.32 -15.40 -15.08
C GLY A 31 -1.20 -15.44 -13.84
N VAL A 32 -0.73 -16.07 -12.75
CA VAL A 32 -1.47 -16.13 -11.47
C VAL A 32 -1.62 -14.75 -10.83
N SER A 33 -0.66 -13.83 -11.03
CA SER A 33 -0.80 -12.44 -10.58
C SER A 33 -1.95 -11.69 -11.26
N GLY A 34 -2.39 -12.17 -12.43
CA GLY A 34 -3.57 -11.65 -13.11
C GLY A 34 -4.89 -11.98 -12.41
N VAL A 35 -4.94 -13.05 -11.58
CA VAL A 35 -6.18 -13.45 -10.90
C VAL A 35 -6.63 -12.40 -9.87
N PRO A 36 -5.78 -11.93 -8.93
CA PRO A 36 -6.14 -10.81 -8.05
C PRO A 36 -6.52 -9.53 -8.81
N ALA A 37 -5.84 -9.24 -9.93
CA ALA A 37 -6.12 -8.05 -10.74
C ALA A 37 -7.52 -8.12 -11.38
N LEU A 38 -7.93 -9.29 -11.90
CA LEU A 38 -9.28 -9.50 -12.42
C LEU A 38 -10.33 -9.40 -11.31
N ILE A 39 -10.08 -10.03 -10.16
CA ILE A 39 -10.96 -9.91 -8.99
C ILE A 39 -11.13 -8.44 -8.60
N GLN A 40 -10.03 -7.69 -8.50
CA GLN A 40 -10.06 -6.26 -8.20
C GLN A 40 -10.85 -5.47 -9.24
N PHE A 41 -10.66 -5.77 -10.53
CA PHE A 41 -11.40 -5.12 -11.62
C PHE A 41 -12.91 -5.33 -11.48
N PHE A 42 -13.36 -6.57 -11.28
CA PHE A 42 -14.78 -6.85 -11.10
C PHE A 42 -15.33 -6.24 -9.81
N CYS A 43 -14.59 -6.28 -8.71
CA CYS A 43 -14.99 -5.62 -7.46
C CYS A 43 -15.14 -4.10 -7.62
N MET A 44 -14.26 -3.44 -8.39
CA MET A 44 -14.35 -2.00 -8.65
C MET A 44 -15.62 -1.61 -9.39
N LEU A 45 -16.21 -2.49 -10.21
CA LEU A 45 -17.49 -2.21 -10.88
C LEU A 45 -18.67 -2.11 -9.91
N PHE A 46 -18.57 -2.72 -8.72
CA PHE A 46 -19.61 -2.70 -7.70
C PHE A 46 -19.37 -1.67 -6.59
N LEU A 47 -18.17 -1.10 -6.52
CA LEU A 47 -17.81 -0.11 -5.49
C LEU A 47 -18.42 1.25 -5.83
N PRO A 48 -19.14 1.90 -4.87
CA PRO A 48 -19.59 3.25 -5.06
C PRO A 48 -18.40 4.22 -5.15
N GLU A 49 -18.57 5.28 -5.94
CA GLU A 49 -17.63 6.40 -5.99
C GLU A 49 -17.42 7.02 -4.61
N SER A 50 -16.23 7.61 -4.39
CA SER A 50 -15.89 8.21 -3.10
C SER A 50 -16.87 9.34 -2.72
N PRO A 51 -17.46 9.33 -1.51
CA PRO A 51 -18.43 10.34 -1.08
C PRO A 51 -17.84 11.77 -1.11
N ARG A 52 -16.55 11.92 -0.82
CA ARG A 52 -15.82 13.20 -0.93
C ARG A 52 -15.77 13.69 -2.38
N TRP A 53 -15.48 12.79 -3.33
CA TRP A 53 -15.43 13.14 -4.76
C TRP A 53 -16.82 13.52 -5.29
N LEU A 54 -17.87 12.77 -4.91
CA LEU A 54 -19.26 13.08 -5.27
C LEU A 54 -19.70 14.45 -4.73
N TYR A 55 -19.30 14.79 -3.51
CA TYR A 55 -19.61 16.08 -2.91
C TYR A 55 -18.90 17.25 -3.63
N LEU A 56 -17.62 17.09 -3.96
CA LEU A 56 -16.87 18.08 -4.76
C LEU A 56 -17.44 18.29 -6.16
N LYS A 57 -18.12 17.28 -6.73
CA LYS A 57 -18.81 17.35 -8.03
C LYS A 57 -20.23 17.94 -7.95
N GLN A 58 -20.64 18.46 -6.79
CA GLN A 58 -21.97 18.99 -6.49
C GLN A 58 -23.13 17.96 -6.46
N ASP A 59 -22.83 16.66 -6.51
CA ASP A 59 -23.83 15.58 -6.43
C ASP A 59 -24.10 15.18 -4.95
N LYS A 60 -24.54 16.15 -4.12
CA LYS A 60 -24.70 15.97 -2.67
C LYS A 60 -25.63 14.81 -2.29
N ALA A 61 -26.74 14.64 -3.01
CA ALA A 61 -27.70 13.56 -2.74
C ALA A 61 -27.09 12.16 -2.89
N LYS A 62 -26.23 11.96 -3.90
CA LYS A 62 -25.51 10.69 -4.09
C LYS A 62 -24.43 10.49 -3.02
N ALA A 63 -23.74 11.56 -2.62
CA ALA A 63 -22.75 11.50 -1.55
C ALA A 63 -23.39 11.04 -0.23
N VAL A 64 -24.55 11.60 0.15
CA VAL A 64 -25.30 11.19 1.35
C VAL A 64 -25.78 9.74 1.23
N ALA A 65 -26.27 9.32 0.07
CA ALA A 65 -26.68 7.93 -0.16
C ALA A 65 -25.51 6.94 0.01
N VAL A 66 -24.30 7.29 -0.44
CA VAL A 66 -23.11 6.45 -0.23
C VAL A 66 -22.68 6.46 1.24
N LEU A 67 -22.70 7.62 1.90
CA LEU A 67 -22.32 7.75 3.31
C LEU A 67 -23.28 7.00 4.24
N SER A 68 -24.58 6.95 3.90
CA SER A 68 -25.61 6.19 4.62
C SER A 68 -25.43 4.68 4.59
N LYS A 69 -24.62 4.16 3.64
CA LYS A 69 -24.26 2.74 3.59
C LYS A 69 -23.08 2.40 4.50
N ILE A 70 -22.34 3.40 4.97
CA ILE A 70 -21.12 3.25 5.75
C ILE A 70 -21.38 3.57 7.23
N TYR A 71 -22.19 4.58 7.50
CA TYR A 71 -22.47 5.08 8.85
C TYR A 71 -23.92 4.84 9.27
N ASP A 72 -24.11 4.61 10.57
CA ASP A 72 -25.44 4.52 11.16
C ASP A 72 -26.25 5.81 10.98
N PRO A 73 -27.59 5.73 10.87
CA PRO A 73 -28.45 6.89 10.64
C PRO A 73 -28.27 8.02 11.66
N TYR A 74 -27.96 7.66 12.91
CA TYR A 74 -27.76 8.62 14.01
C TYR A 74 -26.50 9.48 13.85
N ARG A 75 -25.46 8.98 13.17
CA ARG A 75 -24.20 9.70 12.95
C ARG A 75 -24.08 10.28 11.54
N LEU A 76 -25.05 9.99 10.68
CA LEU A 76 -24.99 10.34 9.27
C LEU A 76 -24.99 11.86 9.07
N GLU A 77 -25.84 12.60 9.78
CA GLU A 77 -25.90 14.06 9.66
C GLU A 77 -24.58 14.72 10.08
N ASP A 78 -24.02 14.33 11.23
CA ASP A 78 -22.73 14.85 11.71
C ASP A 78 -21.60 14.58 10.71
N GLU A 79 -21.54 13.38 10.13
CA GLU A 79 -20.49 13.01 9.16
C GLU A 79 -20.69 13.72 7.80
N VAL A 80 -21.93 13.98 7.39
CA VAL A 80 -22.23 14.78 6.19
C VAL A 80 -21.79 16.22 6.40
N ASP A 81 -22.04 16.81 7.57
CA ASP A 81 -21.63 18.18 7.90
C ASP A 81 -20.11 18.32 7.99
N LEU A 82 -19.42 17.33 8.60
CA LEU A 82 -17.95 17.28 8.62
C LEU A 82 -17.37 17.19 7.20
N LEU A 83 -17.96 16.34 6.35
CA LEU A 83 -17.53 16.20 4.96
C LEU A 83 -17.81 17.48 4.15
N ALA A 84 -18.94 18.14 4.41
CA ALA A 84 -19.30 19.41 3.80
C ALA A 84 -18.31 20.53 4.16
N ALA A 85 -17.97 20.66 5.44
CA ALA A 85 -17.02 21.64 5.93
C ALA A 85 -15.62 21.42 5.32
N GLY A 86 -15.13 20.17 5.33
CA GLY A 86 -13.83 19.84 4.75
C GLY A 86 -13.74 20.04 3.25
N ALA A 87 -14.82 19.73 2.51
CA ALA A 87 -14.86 19.92 1.06
C ALA A 87 -14.93 21.40 0.67
N GLU A 88 -15.64 22.24 1.43
CA GLU A 88 -15.69 23.69 1.17
C GLU A 88 -14.35 24.36 1.48
N GLU A 89 -13.69 23.95 2.58
CA GLU A 89 -12.33 24.40 2.88
C GLU A 89 -11.34 24.04 1.77
N GLU A 90 -11.41 22.81 1.25
CA GLU A 90 -10.58 22.37 0.13
C GLU A 90 -10.89 23.12 -1.17
N ARG A 91 -12.14 23.52 -1.39
CA ARG A 91 -12.56 24.29 -2.57
C ARG A 91 -12.05 25.74 -2.51
N LEU A 92 -12.02 26.33 -1.32
CA LEU A 92 -11.52 27.69 -1.09
C LEU A 92 -9.99 27.75 -1.14
N ARG A 93 -9.32 26.65 -0.77
CA ARG A 93 -7.85 26.55 -0.85
C ARG A 93 -7.41 26.40 -2.31
N PRO A 94 -6.49 27.25 -2.80
CA PRO A 94 -5.91 27.06 -4.13
C PRO A 94 -5.19 25.72 -4.17
N LYS A 95 -5.51 24.90 -5.18
CA LYS A 95 -4.85 23.60 -5.37
C LYS A 95 -3.37 23.84 -5.65
N PRO A 96 -2.45 23.34 -4.82
CA PRO A 96 -1.03 23.59 -5.02
C PRO A 96 -0.57 22.90 -6.30
N GLY A 97 0.09 23.65 -7.16
CA GLY A 97 0.77 23.14 -8.35
C GLY A 97 2.10 22.49 -7.98
N VAL A 98 2.63 21.67 -8.88
CA VAL A 98 3.95 21.01 -8.71
C VAL A 98 5.07 22.04 -8.46
N TRP A 99 4.94 23.22 -9.06
CA TRP A 99 5.90 24.32 -8.90
C TRP A 99 5.82 25.04 -7.54
N ASP A 100 4.73 24.88 -6.80
CA ASP A 100 4.56 25.49 -5.48
C ASP A 100 5.47 24.84 -4.43
N VAL A 101 6.01 23.65 -4.71
CA VAL A 101 7.08 23.02 -3.92
C VAL A 101 8.32 23.92 -3.83
N PHE A 102 8.62 24.70 -4.88
CA PHE A 102 9.78 25.60 -4.88
C PHE A 102 9.44 27.00 -4.34
N ARG A 103 8.18 27.41 -4.39
CA ARG A 103 7.73 28.75 -3.99
C ARG A 103 7.31 28.83 -2.52
N ASN A 104 6.64 27.81 -2.01
CA ASN A 104 6.11 27.79 -0.65
C ASN A 104 7.05 27.03 0.30
N LYS A 105 7.48 27.71 1.37
CA LYS A 105 8.38 27.14 2.40
C LYS A 105 7.77 25.93 3.11
N GLU A 106 6.46 25.92 3.35
CA GLU A 106 5.77 24.84 4.05
C GLU A 106 5.68 23.57 3.18
N ILE A 107 5.28 23.72 1.92
CA ILE A 107 5.21 22.62 0.95
C ILE A 107 6.62 22.08 0.69
N ARG A 108 7.63 22.94 0.58
CA ARG A 108 9.03 22.54 0.44
C ARG A 108 9.53 21.71 1.61
N LEU A 109 9.21 22.12 2.84
CA LEU A 109 9.60 21.38 4.04
C LEU A 109 8.92 20.02 4.07
N ALA A 110 7.61 19.96 3.81
CA ALA A 110 6.88 18.70 3.73
C ALA A 110 7.44 17.77 2.65
N PHE A 111 7.80 18.32 1.48
CA PHE A 111 8.41 17.58 0.39
C PHE A 111 9.80 17.05 0.75
N LEU A 112 10.67 17.87 1.36
CA LEU A 112 12.01 17.45 1.77
C LEU A 112 11.96 16.39 2.87
N VAL A 113 11.07 16.53 3.85
CA VAL A 113 10.91 15.54 4.92
C VAL A 113 10.34 14.24 4.36
N GLY A 114 9.29 14.30 3.53
CA GLY A 114 8.69 13.12 2.92
C GLY A 114 9.64 12.41 1.95
N GLY A 115 10.30 13.17 1.08
CA GLY A 115 11.30 12.66 0.13
C GLY A 115 12.54 12.12 0.82
N GLY A 116 13.04 12.82 1.84
CA GLY A 116 14.15 12.36 2.67
C GLY A 116 13.83 11.07 3.42
N LEU A 117 12.63 10.98 4.02
CA LEU A 117 12.17 9.76 4.66
C LEU A 117 12.09 8.59 3.68
N GLN A 118 11.56 8.82 2.48
CA GLN A 118 11.49 7.81 1.43
C GLN A 118 12.87 7.37 0.93
N ALA A 119 13.82 8.31 0.82
CA ALA A 119 15.20 8.02 0.47
C ALA A 119 15.89 7.18 1.56
N CYS A 120 15.75 7.56 2.83
CA CYS A 120 16.24 6.76 3.96
C CYS A 120 15.66 5.34 3.93
N GLN A 121 14.36 5.19 3.63
CA GLN A 121 13.73 3.88 3.50
C GLN A 121 14.40 3.04 2.40
N GLN A 122 14.71 3.61 1.24
CA GLN A 122 15.35 2.89 0.14
C GLN A 122 16.84 2.62 0.38
N PHE A 123 17.56 3.54 1.02
CA PHE A 123 18.99 3.37 1.33
C PHE A 123 19.28 2.26 2.33
N THR A 124 18.28 1.82 3.10
CA THR A 124 18.40 0.57 3.89
C THR A 124 18.69 -0.65 3.02
N GLY A 125 18.45 -0.57 1.70
CA GLY A 125 18.76 -1.64 0.76
C GLY A 125 17.82 -2.83 0.86
N ILE A 126 16.66 -2.69 1.50
CA ILE A 126 15.71 -3.78 1.71
C ILE A 126 15.32 -4.45 0.38
N ASN A 127 15.15 -3.69 -0.69
CA ASN A 127 14.87 -4.23 -2.02
C ASN A 127 16.01 -5.12 -2.54
N THR A 128 17.26 -4.69 -2.38
CA THR A 128 18.44 -5.50 -2.74
C THR A 128 18.48 -6.80 -1.95
N VAL A 129 18.20 -6.74 -0.63
CA VAL A 129 18.12 -7.93 0.20
C VAL A 129 17.00 -8.85 -0.28
N MET A 130 15.81 -8.31 -0.58
CA MET A 130 14.68 -9.13 -1.05
C MET A 130 14.94 -9.80 -2.40
N TYR A 131 15.55 -9.10 -3.37
CA TYR A 131 15.80 -9.65 -4.71
C TYR A 131 17.01 -10.60 -4.75
N TYR A 132 18.07 -10.29 -4.02
CA TYR A 132 19.32 -11.04 -4.06
C TYR A 132 19.54 -11.94 -2.84
N SER A 133 18.57 -12.06 -1.93
CA SER A 133 18.61 -13.00 -0.80
C SER A 133 19.04 -14.41 -1.23
N PRO A 134 18.45 -15.03 -2.27
CA PRO A 134 18.89 -16.36 -2.69
C PRO A 134 20.36 -16.39 -3.11
N THR A 135 20.83 -15.39 -3.87
CA THR A 135 22.23 -15.28 -4.32
C THR A 135 23.21 -15.03 -3.17
N ILE A 136 22.85 -14.19 -2.20
CA ILE A 136 23.67 -13.90 -1.01
C ILE A 136 23.88 -15.17 -0.19
N VAL A 137 22.82 -15.96 -0.01
CA VAL A 137 22.89 -17.22 0.74
C VAL A 137 23.68 -18.29 -0.03
N GLN A 138 23.58 -18.33 -1.35
CA GLN A 138 24.41 -19.22 -2.18
C GLN A 138 25.91 -18.84 -2.09
N MET A 139 26.23 -17.54 -2.11
CA MET A 139 27.60 -17.07 -1.90
C MET A 139 28.14 -17.37 -0.49
N ALA A 140 27.26 -17.51 0.51
CA ALA A 140 27.60 -17.91 1.86
C ALA A 140 27.87 -19.43 2.02
N GLY A 141 27.76 -20.22 0.95
CA GLY A 141 28.21 -21.63 0.92
C GLY A 141 27.10 -22.69 0.80
N PHE A 142 25.83 -22.30 0.61
CA PHE A 142 24.72 -23.26 0.46
C PHE A 142 24.40 -23.50 -1.03
N HIS A 143 24.85 -24.63 -1.58
CA HIS A 143 24.76 -24.97 -3.03
C HIS A 143 23.42 -25.56 -3.52
N SER A 144 22.35 -25.52 -2.72
CA SER A 144 21.04 -26.10 -3.11
C SER A 144 20.04 -25.01 -3.53
N ASN A 145 19.52 -25.11 -4.77
CA ASN A 145 18.44 -24.23 -5.27
C ASN A 145 17.17 -24.31 -4.40
N GLN A 146 16.91 -25.45 -3.78
CA GLN A 146 15.76 -25.66 -2.91
C GLN A 146 15.93 -24.93 -1.57
N LEU A 147 17.15 -24.89 -1.03
CA LEU A 147 17.49 -24.09 0.15
C LEU A 147 17.37 -22.59 -0.15
N ALA A 148 17.82 -22.14 -1.33
CA ALA A 148 17.76 -20.73 -1.71
C ALA A 148 16.30 -20.19 -1.76
N LEU A 149 15.36 -21.03 -2.21
CA LEU A 149 13.92 -20.72 -2.20
C LEU A 149 13.34 -20.72 -0.78
N GLN A 150 13.69 -21.72 0.05
CA GLN A 150 13.24 -21.78 1.46
C GLN A 150 13.75 -20.60 2.29
N LEU A 151 14.99 -20.16 2.07
CA LEU A 151 15.55 -18.98 2.72
C LEU A 151 14.89 -17.68 2.27
N SER A 152 14.54 -17.54 0.99
CA SER A 152 13.78 -16.39 0.49
C SER A 152 12.40 -16.29 1.18
N LEU A 153 11.78 -17.44 1.46
CA LEU A 153 10.52 -17.53 2.20
C LEU A 153 10.68 -17.11 3.67
N ILE A 154 11.79 -17.45 4.32
CA ILE A 154 12.11 -17.00 5.68
C ILE A 154 12.30 -15.48 5.72
N VAL A 155 13.02 -14.90 4.75
CA VAL A 155 13.21 -13.45 4.67
C VAL A 155 11.87 -12.73 4.46
N ALA A 156 11.01 -13.24 3.58
CA ALA A 156 9.67 -12.71 3.38
C ALA A 156 8.80 -12.84 4.65
N ALA A 157 8.89 -13.96 5.36
CA ALA A 157 8.18 -14.18 6.61
C ALA A 157 8.65 -13.23 7.73
N LEU A 158 9.96 -13.02 7.87
CA LEU A 158 10.54 -12.05 8.79
C LEU A 158 10.11 -10.62 8.45
N ASN A 159 10.03 -10.27 7.16
CA ASN A 159 9.53 -8.97 6.72
C ASN A 159 8.04 -8.77 7.09
N ALA A 160 7.21 -9.78 6.88
CA ALA A 160 5.80 -9.75 7.28
C ALA A 160 5.63 -9.65 8.81
N ALA A 161 6.38 -10.45 9.57
CA ALA A 161 6.36 -10.42 11.04
C ALA A 161 6.84 -9.08 11.59
N GLY A 162 7.93 -8.52 11.06
CA GLY A 162 8.43 -7.20 11.42
C GLY A 162 7.43 -6.09 11.08
N THR A 163 6.69 -6.23 9.98
CA THR A 163 5.61 -5.29 9.63
C THR A 163 4.46 -5.34 10.65
N ILE A 164 4.04 -6.54 11.07
CA ILE A 164 2.99 -6.70 12.08
C ILE A 164 3.43 -6.11 13.42
N ALA A 165 4.64 -6.44 13.86
CA ALA A 165 5.23 -5.87 15.07
C ALA A 165 5.34 -4.35 14.99
N GLY A 166 5.75 -3.81 13.84
CA GLY A 166 5.83 -2.38 13.60
C GLY A 166 4.49 -1.67 13.66
N ILE A 167 3.41 -2.26 13.10
CA ILE A 167 2.06 -1.71 13.21
C ILE A 167 1.63 -1.66 14.68
N TYR A 168 1.82 -2.76 15.41
CA TYR A 168 1.48 -2.83 16.83
C TYR A 168 2.25 -1.80 17.67
N LEU A 169 3.55 -1.62 17.38
CA LEU A 169 4.39 -0.66 18.09
C LEU A 169 4.00 0.78 17.77
N ILE A 170 3.65 1.09 16.52
CA ILE A 170 3.20 2.44 16.09
C ILE A 170 1.88 2.80 16.76
N ASP A 171 0.94 1.84 16.86
CA ASP A 171 -0.35 2.09 17.51
C ASP A 171 -0.19 2.34 19.02
N HIS A 172 0.86 1.81 19.66
CA HIS A 172 1.12 1.99 21.09
C HIS A 172 2.04 3.18 21.43
N MET A 173 3.07 3.44 20.62
CA MET A 173 4.10 4.46 20.89
C MET A 173 3.97 5.73 20.04
N GLY A 174 3.09 5.74 19.04
CA GLY A 174 2.93 6.85 18.11
C GLY A 174 3.98 6.87 16.99
N ARG A 175 3.73 7.69 15.96
CA ARG A 175 4.55 7.78 14.73
C ARG A 175 5.91 8.47 14.90
N ARG A 176 6.13 9.15 16.02
CA ARG A 176 7.41 9.75 16.42
C ARG A 176 7.70 9.23 17.83
N PRO A 177 8.73 8.38 18.01
CA PRO A 177 9.17 7.99 19.34
C PRO A 177 9.75 9.19 20.11
#